data_AF-A0A7X9GCB6-F1
#
_entry.id   AF-A0A7X9GCB6-F1
#
_cell.length_a   1.000
_cell.length_b   1.000
_cell.length_c   1.000
_cell.angle_alpha   90.00
_cell.angle_beta   90.00
_cell.angle_gamma   90.00
#
_symmetry.space_group_name_H-M   'P 1'
#
loop_
_entity.id
_entity.type
_entity.pdbx_description
1 polymer ?
#
loop_
_entity_poly.entity_id
_entity_poly.type
_entity_poly.pdbx_seq_one_letter_code
_entity_poly.pdbx_strand_id
1 'polypeptide(L)'
;KLDKYFQTDVSGNVTFGTEKNRKIIEVTINLPGTILRAEESSDDMYASIDKAIDVLERQVRKHKTKLQKRYKNSETIRFENVPSPTKEDEEDKPTLVRIKRFGLKPMSTDEAILQMELLRHNFFVFMDAETEDVTVVYKRKDGNYGLIEPDFN
;
A
#
# COMPACT_ATOMS: atom_id res chain seq x y z
N LYS A 1 15.34 -10.22 10.72
CA LYS A 1 15.89 -8.93 10.18
C LYS A 1 15.02 -7.73 10.60
N LEU A 2 13.69 -7.83 10.55
CA LEU A 2 12.77 -6.76 10.96
C LEU A 2 12.44 -6.77 12.46
N ASP A 3 12.79 -7.84 13.17
CA ASP A 3 12.49 -8.08 14.60
C ASP A 3 13.06 -7.00 15.52
N LYS A 4 14.10 -6.27 15.08
CA LYS A 4 14.65 -5.11 15.79
C LYS A 4 13.67 -3.95 15.91
N TYR A 5 12.68 -3.85 15.02
CA TYR A 5 11.74 -2.72 14.99
C TYR A 5 10.39 -3.01 15.62
N PHE A 6 10.02 -4.27 15.79
CA PHE A 6 8.71 -4.68 16.29
C PHE A 6 8.85 -5.41 17.62
N GLN A 7 7.80 -5.37 18.42
CA GLN A 7 7.71 -6.23 19.59
C GLN A 7 7.22 -7.63 19.18
N THR A 8 7.39 -8.61 20.07
CA THR A 8 7.18 -10.05 19.82
C THR A 8 5.74 -10.40 19.40
N ASP A 9 4.78 -9.52 19.67
CA ASP A 9 3.36 -9.77 19.43
C ASP A 9 2.86 -9.26 18.06
N VAL A 10 3.77 -8.85 17.17
CA VAL A 10 3.40 -8.35 15.83
C VAL A 10 3.40 -9.51 14.82
N SER A 11 2.21 -9.88 14.34
CA SER A 11 2.05 -10.86 13.25
C SER A 11 2.25 -10.21 11.88
N GLY A 12 3.10 -10.82 11.06
CA GLY A 12 3.25 -10.48 9.64
C GLY A 12 2.93 -11.68 8.75
N ASN A 13 2.25 -11.42 7.63
CA ASN A 13 2.02 -12.40 6.58
C ASN A 13 3.00 -12.14 5.44
N VAL A 14 3.62 -13.21 4.94
CA VAL A 14 4.50 -13.17 3.78
C VAL A 14 3.95 -14.12 2.73
N THR A 15 3.60 -13.56 1.58
CA THR A 15 3.14 -14.32 0.41
C THR A 15 4.21 -14.26 -0.66
N PHE A 16 4.52 -15.42 -1.25
CA PHE A 16 5.46 -15.54 -2.35
C PHE A 16 4.73 -15.99 -3.61
N GLY A 17 5.01 -15.31 -4.72
CA GLY A 17 4.50 -15.64 -6.05
C GLY A 17 5.63 -15.77 -7.06
N THR A 18 5.43 -16.60 -8.07
CA THR A 18 6.27 -16.60 -9.28
C THR A 18 5.37 -16.30 -10.47
N GLU A 19 5.71 -15.27 -11.22
CA GLU A 19 5.03 -14.92 -12.46
C GLU A 19 6.05 -14.87 -13.60
N LYS A 20 5.94 -15.81 -14.54
CA LYS A 20 6.95 -16.05 -15.59
C LYS A 20 8.33 -16.26 -14.93
N ASN A 21 9.27 -15.33 -15.14
CA ASN A 21 10.60 -15.35 -14.53
C ASN A 21 10.74 -14.45 -13.29
N ARG A 22 9.72 -13.67 -12.93
CA ARG A 22 9.77 -12.75 -11.79
C ARG A 22 9.35 -13.46 -10.51
N LYS A 23 10.14 -13.26 -9.46
CA LYS A 23 9.86 -13.68 -8.09
C LYS A 23 9.23 -12.51 -7.35
N ILE A 24 7.96 -12.63 -7.03
CA ILE A 24 7.17 -11.60 -6.35
C ILE A 24 7.10 -11.96 -4.89
N ILE A 25 7.41 -11.00 -4.02
CA ILE A 25 7.17 -11.12 -2.59
C ILE A 25 6.25 -10.02 -2.14
N GLU A 26 5.31 -10.41 -1.28
CA GLU A 26 4.39 -9.53 -0.62
C GLU A 26 4.53 -9.73 0.88
N VAL A 27 4.91 -8.66 1.59
CA VAL A 27 5.04 -8.65 3.04
C VAL A 27 4.00 -7.70 3.59
N THR A 28 3.11 -8.20 4.44
CA THR A 28 2.07 -7.42 5.12
C THR A 28 2.22 -7.58 6.63
N ILE A 29 2.49 -6.49 7.34
CA ILE A 29 2.59 -6.43 8.80
C ILE A 29 1.36 -5.70 9.33
N ASN A 30 0.56 -6.40 10.11
CA ASN A 30 -0.65 -5.86 10.70
C ASN A 30 -0.34 -5.28 12.08
N LEU A 31 -0.47 -3.96 12.21
CA LEU A 31 -0.37 -3.26 13.49
C LEU A 31 -1.77 -2.76 13.88
N PRO A 32 -2.05 -2.55 15.19
CA PRO A 32 -3.31 -2.00 15.64
C PRO A 32 -3.62 -0.62 15.01
N GLY A 33 -4.50 -0.61 14.00
CA GLY A 33 -4.89 0.62 13.29
C GLY A 33 -3.87 1.13 12.25
N THR A 34 -2.90 0.32 11.81
CA THR A 34 -2.06 0.62 10.63
C THR A 34 -1.60 -0.68 9.99
N ILE A 35 -1.63 -0.75 8.67
CA ILE A 35 -1.06 -1.88 7.91
C ILE A 35 0.19 -1.37 7.22
N LEU A 36 1.33 -2.04 7.44
CA LEU A 36 2.54 -1.82 6.67
C LEU A 36 2.64 -2.91 5.61
N ARG A 37 2.74 -2.52 4.34
CA ARG A 37 2.78 -3.46 3.23
C ARG A 37 3.86 -3.07 2.23
N ALA A 38 4.60 -4.07 1.77
CA ALA A 38 5.55 -3.96 0.68
C ALA A 38 5.33 -5.10 -0.30
N GLU A 39 5.29 -4.78 -1.59
CA GLU A 39 5.15 -5.76 -2.68
C GLU A 39 6.25 -5.47 -3.69
N GLU A 40 7.22 -6.37 -3.79
CA GLU A 40 8.39 -6.21 -4.63
C GLU A 40 8.62 -7.41 -5.53
N SER A 41 9.21 -7.16 -6.70
CA SER A 41 9.52 -8.21 -7.67
C SER A 41 10.93 -8.06 -8.22
N SER A 42 11.59 -9.19 -8.46
CA SER A 42 12.95 -9.28 -8.99
C SER A 42 13.12 -10.63 -9.70
N ASP A 43 14.25 -10.83 -10.38
CA ASP A 43 14.57 -12.11 -11.02
C ASP A 43 15.07 -13.17 -10.02
N ASP A 44 15.40 -12.75 -8.79
CA ASP A 44 15.88 -13.59 -7.70
C ASP A 44 15.06 -13.35 -6.42
N MET A 45 14.79 -14.43 -5.69
CA MET A 45 14.00 -14.41 -4.47
C MET A 45 14.66 -13.59 -3.36
N TYR A 46 15.96 -13.76 -3.15
CA TYR A 46 16.68 -13.03 -2.10
C TYR A 46 16.72 -11.53 -2.39
N ALA A 47 16.93 -11.17 -3.66
CA ALA A 47 16.84 -9.78 -4.11
C ALA A 47 15.44 -9.17 -3.88
N SER A 48 14.37 -9.92 -4.12
CA SER A 48 13.00 -9.44 -3.82
C SER A 48 12.78 -9.24 -2.32
N ILE A 49 13.28 -10.15 -1.48
CA ILE A 49 13.19 -10.05 -0.01
C ILE A 49 13.90 -8.79 0.48
N ASP A 50 15.15 -8.58 0.08
CA ASP A 50 15.92 -7.42 0.54
C ASP A 50 15.26 -6.10 0.11
N LYS A 51 14.76 -6.02 -1.13
CA LYS A 51 13.98 -4.85 -1.60
C LYS A 51 12.72 -4.62 -0.76
N ALA A 52 11.97 -5.67 -0.44
CA ALA A 52 10.76 -5.52 0.38
C ALA A 52 11.10 -5.04 1.81
N ILE A 53 12.19 -5.53 2.39
CA ILE A 53 12.70 -5.08 3.69
C ILE A 53 13.07 -3.59 3.62
N ASP A 54 13.81 -3.16 2.60
CA ASP A 54 14.22 -1.76 2.43
C ASP A 54 13.02 -0.81 2.33
N VAL A 55 11.97 -1.22 1.60
CA VAL A 55 10.72 -0.45 1.50
C VAL A 55 10.04 -0.31 2.86
N LEU A 56 9.94 -1.40 3.63
CA LEU A 56 9.34 -1.38 4.97
C LEU A 56 10.16 -0.52 5.94
N GLU A 57 11.49 -0.66 5.94
CA GLU A 57 12.37 0.17 6.78
C GLU A 57 12.20 1.67 6.45
N ARG A 58 12.15 2.02 5.16
CA ARG A 58 11.92 3.40 4.70
C ARG A 58 10.55 3.92 5.15
N GLN A 59 9.48 3.11 5.05
CA GLN A 59 8.15 3.51 5.50
C GLN A 59 8.12 3.81 7.01
N VAL A 60 8.71 2.93 7.82
CA VAL A 60 8.78 3.11 9.28
C VAL A 60 9.62 4.34 9.64
N ARG A 61 10.75 4.56 8.96
CA ARG A 61 11.60 5.73 9.14
C ARG A 61 10.88 7.03 8.77
N LYS A 62 10.33 7.12 7.55
CA LYS A 62 9.62 8.31 7.03
C LYS A 62 8.42 8.71 7.89
N HIS A 63 7.73 7.73 8.48
CA HIS A 63 6.56 7.96 9.31
C HIS A 63 6.80 7.84 10.82
N LYS A 64 8.07 7.75 11.27
CA LYS A 64 8.46 7.55 12.67
C LYS A 64 7.70 8.46 13.63
N THR A 65 7.69 9.78 13.39
CA THR A 65 7.02 10.75 14.28
C THR A 65 5.50 10.57 14.35
N LYS A 66 4.85 10.21 13.23
CA LYS A 66 3.39 9.96 13.19
C LYS A 66 3.05 8.65 13.89
N LEU A 67 3.84 7.60 13.64
CA LEU A 67 3.69 6.30 14.27
C LEU A 67 3.94 6.40 15.78
N GLN A 68 5.00 7.09 16.22
CA GLN A 68 5.26 7.34 17.65
C GLN A 68 4.09 8.03 18.33
N LYS A 69 3.48 9.06 17.71
CA LYS A 69 2.31 9.74 18.27
C LYS A 69 1.10 8.81 18.41
N ARG A 70 0.86 7.95 17.41
CA ARG A 70 -0.26 6.99 17.40
C ARG A 70 -0.08 5.87 18.41
N TYR A 71 1.14 5.36 18.55
CA TYR A 71 1.49 4.18 19.35
C TYR A 71 2.17 4.52 20.68
N LYS A 72 2.02 5.75 21.21
CA LYS A 72 2.66 6.18 22.48
C LYS A 72 2.34 5.27 23.68
N ASN A 73 1.18 4.61 23.65
CA ASN A 73 0.68 3.78 24.75
C ASN A 73 0.68 2.29 24.40
N SER A 74 1.20 1.90 23.24
CA SER A 74 1.14 0.53 22.74
C SER A 74 2.54 0.01 22.48
N GLU A 75 2.83 -1.15 23.03
CA GLU A 75 4.08 -1.88 22.91
C GLU A 75 4.23 -2.59 21.54
N THR A 76 4.06 -1.87 20.43
CA THR A 76 4.05 -2.51 19.09
C THR A 76 5.33 -2.29 18.30
N ILE A 77 5.88 -1.07 18.32
CA ILE A 77 7.08 -0.69 17.55
C ILE A 77 8.17 -0.17 18.51
N ARG A 78 9.39 -0.72 18.38
CA ARG A 78 10.62 -0.26 19.04
C ARG A 78 11.22 0.91 18.29
N PHE A 79 10.63 2.10 18.45
CA PHE A 79 11.09 3.30 17.73
C PHE A 79 12.51 3.76 18.06
N GLU A 80 13.08 3.26 19.16
CA GLU A 80 14.47 3.47 19.58
C GLU A 80 15.45 2.99 18.51
N ASN A 81 15.12 1.86 17.86
CA ASN A 81 15.97 1.22 16.86
C ASN A 81 15.75 1.77 15.45
N VAL A 82 14.72 2.58 15.25
CA VAL A 82 14.42 3.21 13.95
C VAL A 82 15.30 4.45 13.80
N PRO A 83 16.13 4.58 12.75
CA PRO A 83 16.88 5.80 12.49
C PRO A 83 15.97 7.02 12.37
N SER A 84 16.48 8.22 12.62
CA SER A 84 15.73 9.46 12.33
C SER A 84 15.54 9.62 10.81
N PRO A 85 14.44 10.27 10.36
CA PRO A 85 14.25 10.59 8.95
C PRO A 85 15.44 11.40 8.40
N THR A 86 15.88 11.09 7.18
CA THR A 86 16.91 11.88 6.49
C THR A 86 16.29 13.12 5.84
N LYS A 87 17.12 14.08 5.39
CA LYS A 87 16.65 15.24 4.60
C LYS A 87 15.93 14.81 3.33
N GLU A 88 16.44 13.78 2.65
CA GLU A 88 15.80 13.18 1.47
C GLU A 88 14.39 12.65 1.77
N ASP A 89 14.18 12.03 2.94
CA ASP A 89 12.85 11.56 3.35
C ASP A 89 11.86 12.72 3.58
N GLU A 90 12.38 13.90 3.95
CA GLU A 90 11.59 15.10 4.21
C GLU A 90 11.21 15.87 2.94
N GLU A 91 12.12 15.95 1.97
CA GLU A 91 11.89 16.59 0.67
C GLU A 91 10.91 15.79 -0.19
N ASP A 92 10.93 14.46 -0.09
CA ASP A 92 10.05 13.53 -0.81
C ASP A 92 8.63 13.42 -0.17
N LYS A 93 8.15 14.45 0.54
CA LYS A 93 6.81 14.44 1.13
C LYS A 93 5.77 14.83 0.07
N PRO A 94 4.84 13.93 -0.31
CA PRO A 94 3.80 14.26 -1.28
C PRO A 94 2.88 15.35 -0.72
N THR A 95 2.56 16.35 -1.55
CA THR A 95 1.61 17.41 -1.24
C THR A 95 0.32 17.22 -2.03
N LEU A 96 -0.81 17.61 -1.44
CA LEU A 96 -2.09 17.61 -2.14
C LEU A 96 -2.11 18.78 -3.13
N VAL A 97 -1.90 18.48 -4.41
CA VAL A 97 -1.80 19.50 -5.47
C VAL A 97 -3.12 19.79 -6.18
N ARG A 98 -4.09 18.87 -6.13
CA ARG A 98 -5.34 18.99 -6.90
C ARG A 98 -6.47 18.20 -6.28
N ILE A 99 -7.67 18.77 -6.31
CA ILE A 99 -8.93 18.08 -6.03
C ILE A 99 -9.71 18.01 -7.35
N LYS A 100 -10.14 16.81 -7.75
CA LYS A 100 -11.05 16.62 -8.88
C LYS A 100 -12.43 16.20 -8.34
N ARG A 101 -13.48 16.88 -8.77
CA ARG A 101 -14.87 16.57 -8.45
C ARG A 101 -15.56 16.15 -9.75
N PHE A 102 -16.29 15.05 -9.71
CA PHE A 102 -17.04 14.52 -10.84
C PHE A 102 -18.43 14.13 -10.35
N GLY A 103 -19.42 14.16 -11.25
CA GLY A 103 -20.72 13.56 -10.97
C GLY A 103 -20.60 12.05 -11.08
N LEU A 104 -20.91 11.33 -10.01
CA LEU A 104 -20.96 9.87 -10.00
C LEU A 104 -22.26 9.44 -10.69
N LYS A 105 -22.16 8.97 -11.93
CA LYS A 105 -23.26 8.29 -12.62
C LYS A 105 -23.09 6.79 -12.41
N PRO A 106 -24.18 6.04 -12.16
CA PRO A 106 -24.10 4.58 -12.13
C PRO A 106 -23.55 4.07 -13.46
N MET A 107 -22.55 3.18 -13.41
CA MET A 107 -21.96 2.52 -14.58
C MET A 107 -21.44 1.13 -14.23
N SER A 108 -21.19 0.30 -15.24
CA SER A 108 -20.59 -1.02 -15.02
C SER A 108 -19.08 -0.94 -14.80
N THR A 109 -18.50 -2.01 -14.23
CA THR A 109 -17.06 -2.14 -14.06
C THR A 109 -16.29 -2.00 -15.39
N ASP A 110 -16.80 -2.59 -16.49
CA ASP A 110 -16.16 -2.48 -17.81
C ASP A 110 -16.16 -1.05 -18.35
N GLU A 111 -17.25 -0.31 -18.14
CA GLU A 111 -17.33 1.10 -18.53
C GLU A 111 -16.35 1.94 -17.70
N ALA A 112 -16.25 1.67 -16.39
CA ALA A 112 -15.28 2.31 -15.52
C ALA A 112 -13.82 2.04 -15.95
N ILE A 113 -13.50 0.81 -16.37
CA ILE A 113 -12.17 0.46 -16.92
C ILE A 113 -11.89 1.26 -18.20
N LEU A 114 -12.86 1.31 -19.13
CA LEU A 114 -12.70 2.07 -20.37
C LEU A 114 -12.45 3.57 -20.09
N GLN A 115 -13.22 4.17 -19.19
CA GLN A 115 -13.01 5.58 -18.80
C GLN A 115 -11.66 5.80 -18.14
N MET A 116 -11.23 4.88 -17.28
CA MET A 116 -9.91 4.92 -16.64
C MET A 116 -8.78 4.93 -17.68
N GLU A 117 -8.86 4.05 -18.69
CA GLU A 117 -7.86 3.96 -19.77
C GLU A 117 -7.84 5.21 -20.65
N LEU A 118 -9.02 5.72 -21.05
CA LEU A 118 -9.13 6.93 -21.88
C LEU A 118 -8.55 8.16 -21.18
N LEU A 119 -8.76 8.27 -19.85
CA LEU A 119 -8.18 9.33 -19.03
C LEU A 119 -6.71 9.09 -18.67
N ARG A 120 -6.18 7.91 -19.00
CA ARG A 120 -4.83 7.45 -18.62
C ARG A 120 -4.60 7.58 -17.12
N HIS A 121 -5.56 7.13 -16.33
CA HIS A 121 -5.45 7.10 -14.87
C HIS A 121 -5.10 5.69 -14.40
N ASN A 122 -4.44 5.60 -13.25
CA ASN A 122 -4.15 4.31 -12.62
C ASN A 122 -5.30 3.83 -11.72
N PHE A 123 -6.28 4.69 -11.47
CA PHE A 123 -7.50 4.38 -10.73
C PHE A 123 -8.66 5.23 -11.24
N PHE A 124 -9.88 4.74 -11.05
CA PHE A 124 -11.10 5.45 -11.38
C PHE A 124 -12.18 5.13 -10.34
N VAL A 125 -12.82 6.18 -9.83
CA VAL A 125 -13.89 6.08 -8.83
C VAL A 125 -15.21 6.23 -9.56
N PHE A 126 -16.12 5.27 -9.35
CA PHE A 126 -17.43 5.25 -9.97
C PHE A 126 -18.49 4.78 -8.97
N MET A 127 -19.75 4.93 -9.33
CA MET A 127 -20.85 4.29 -8.62
C MET A 127 -21.24 3.05 -9.43
N ASP A 128 -21.20 1.89 -8.81
CA ASP A 128 -21.51 0.65 -9.50
C ASP A 128 -23.02 0.55 -9.75
N ALA A 129 -23.40 0.14 -10.96
CA ALA A 129 -24.80 0.13 -11.39
C ALA A 129 -25.65 -0.99 -10.76
N GLU A 130 -25.02 -2.05 -10.23
CA GLU A 130 -25.72 -3.17 -9.61
C GLU A 130 -25.85 -2.99 -8.09
N THR A 131 -24.80 -2.50 -7.45
CA THR A 131 -24.73 -2.34 -5.98
C THR A 131 -25.12 -0.93 -5.51
N GLU A 132 -25.11 0.06 -6.40
CA GLU A 132 -25.24 1.50 -6.10
C GLU A 132 -24.15 2.04 -5.15
N ASP A 133 -23.10 1.26 -4.89
CA ASP A 133 -22.00 1.64 -4.02
C ASP A 133 -20.89 2.38 -4.77
N VAL A 134 -20.14 3.19 -4.02
CA VAL A 134 -18.97 3.88 -4.56
C VAL A 134 -17.78 2.91 -4.61
N THR A 135 -17.41 2.54 -5.82
CA THR A 135 -16.39 1.53 -6.11
C THR A 135 -15.19 2.16 -6.81
N VAL A 136 -14.01 1.58 -6.62
CA VAL A 136 -12.77 2.03 -7.26
C VAL A 136 -12.17 0.90 -8.08
N VAL A 137 -12.05 1.10 -9.40
CA VAL A 137 -11.20 0.26 -10.23
C VAL A 137 -9.79 0.82 -10.30
N TYR A 138 -8.77 -0.03 -10.30
CA TYR A 138 -7.38 0.39 -10.38
C TYR A 138 -6.52 -0.58 -11.20
N LYS A 139 -5.43 -0.07 -11.75
CA LYS A 139 -4.45 -0.87 -12.49
C LYS A 139 -3.44 -1.48 -11.53
N ARG A 140 -3.31 -2.81 -11.56
CA ARG A 140 -2.34 -3.58 -10.79
C ARG A 140 -0.96 -3.57 -11.46
N LYS A 141 0.08 -3.94 -10.71
CA LYS A 141 1.47 -3.97 -11.20
C LYS A 141 1.72 -5.03 -12.29
N ASP A 142 0.96 -6.12 -12.26
CA ASP A 142 0.95 -7.20 -13.26
C ASP A 142 0.27 -6.79 -14.58
N GLY A 143 -0.36 -5.61 -14.62
CA GLY A 143 -1.09 -5.08 -15.76
C GLY A 143 -2.57 -5.41 -15.77
N ASN A 144 -3.05 -6.23 -14.83
CA ASN A 144 -4.46 -6.54 -14.66
C ASN A 144 -5.21 -5.42 -13.93
N TYR A 145 -6.52 -5.59 -13.77
CA TYR A 145 -7.38 -4.68 -13.03
C TYR A 145 -7.72 -5.24 -11.66
N GLY A 146 -7.79 -4.37 -10.66
CA GLY A 146 -8.32 -4.68 -9.34
C GLY A 146 -9.53 -3.80 -9.04
N LEU A 147 -10.44 -4.32 -8.22
CA LEU A 147 -11.64 -3.64 -7.78
C LEU A 147 -11.58 -3.46 -6.26
N ILE A 148 -11.95 -2.28 -5.77
CA ILE A 148 -12.09 -1.97 -4.34
C ILE A 148 -13.54 -1.58 -4.13
N GLU A 149 -14.25 -2.44 -3.41
CA GLU A 149 -15.64 -2.24 -3.03
C GLU A 149 -15.70 -1.94 -1.52
N PRO A 150 -16.60 -1.06 -1.08
CA PRO A 150 -16.84 -0.87 0.34
C PRO A 150 -17.53 -2.10 0.92
N ASP A 151 -17.05 -2.56 2.07
CA ASP A 151 -17.75 -3.55 2.90
C ASP A 151 -18.20 -2.85 4.18
N PHE A 152 -19.50 -2.86 4.46
CA PHE A 152 -20.12 -2.16 5.58
C PHE A 152 -20.51 -3.11 6.73
N ASN A 153 -20.07 -4.37 6.71
CA ASN A 153 -20.33 -5.35 7.76
C ASN A 153 -19.60 -5.07 9.09
#